data_AF-A0A7S1FHM6-F1
#
_entry.id   AF-A0A7S1FHM6-F1
#
_cell.length_a   1.000
_cell.length_b   1.000
_cell.length_c   1.000
_cell.angle_alpha   90.00
_cell.angle_beta   90.00
_cell.angle_gamma   90.00
#
_symmetry.space_group_name_H-M   'P 1'
#
loop_
_entity.id
_entity.type
_entity.pdbx_description
1 polymer ?
#
loop_
_entity_poly.entity_id
_entity_poly.type
_entity_poly.pdbx_seq_one_letter_code
_entity_poly.pdbx_strand_id
1 'polypeptide(L)'
;HFSGLTTLSEHHLGPSFYSAKNATCARCWATSFGMVDAGNKRKRAPSASLAKKRLAVVLSKRLAMERAVEVEEQYRKAGGYGKKVVSCWDVPAGGITNSPAYRKLIVRCGGGSTPPPPRNRAGAPLKGGFPVEKWPPNVLVDGQRAFWLPDDWGQALKNTGPGGVYIGWVSPAGKFFYHRNRYPQAIEETLGRKLTALDGFNGIMRSVRSVVTADADETFLSECLTPSERGHVLPAKKFHFAVVSARRASSNDGMHDIMVVEAHFRLAGVSSTWYVDAESLDDYKGLGLNAVVGGKLTPARNMALQDAAREGLVCVQVSDDISKWNYWDVERQDLRGETSFAKANAMVKGSRCHCISPLAAAQYLLAKMRSSDSKPQLGGVFPTCNVSMTIGTEEVSHHHFILGDFFVVDKSPCLFDTSITLKEDYDFTCSHIKEHGCVFRCNRMMLTVKHSTNGGGAVSTRDSSGSKERQNIAILMEKWPGVFRMNGRRKDEVVMNWKRHEDDVSNPVKNKKGTAEKAPVVRGRSAETKQIMRGVPLDAIVRCTAKKALVAYIKDRCQMCHLCTVKECLDLRFTDKSGSVKPYRSSDLLYDIKCGRLDLVTSKRRVSVKSKM
;
A
#
# COMPACT_ATOMS: atom_id res chain seq x y z
N HIS A 1 39.56 -52.25 24.13
CA HIS A 1 40.34 -51.45 25.09
C HIS A 1 39.43 -50.41 25.75
N PHE A 2 39.66 -50.20 27.03
CA PHE A 2 38.70 -49.84 28.08
C PHE A 2 38.07 -48.44 28.04
N SER A 3 36.86 -48.41 28.61
CA SER A 3 36.10 -47.32 29.22
C SER A 3 36.89 -46.45 30.24
N GLY A 4 36.43 -45.21 30.47
CA GLY A 4 36.85 -44.41 31.63
C GLY A 4 36.10 -43.10 31.80
N LEU A 5 35.00 -43.14 32.56
CA LEU A 5 34.34 -42.04 33.28
C LEU A 5 35.14 -41.67 34.54
N THR A 6 35.16 -40.38 34.93
CA THR A 6 35.22 -39.78 36.31
C THR A 6 35.88 -38.38 36.23
N THR A 7 35.60 -37.32 37.02
CA THR A 7 34.58 -36.89 37.98
C THR A 7 34.87 -35.41 38.32
N LEU A 8 33.82 -34.70 38.74
CA LEU A 8 33.72 -33.48 39.56
C LEU A 8 34.91 -33.10 40.48
N SER A 9 35.16 -31.80 40.65
CA SER A 9 35.25 -31.15 41.98
C SER A 9 35.12 -29.62 41.92
N GLU A 10 34.36 -29.09 42.86
CA GLU A 10 34.05 -27.67 43.12
C GLU A 10 35.12 -26.93 43.96
N HIS A 11 34.90 -25.61 44.07
CA HIS A 11 35.30 -24.66 45.13
C HIS A 11 36.70 -24.01 45.10
N HIS A 12 36.74 -22.68 44.93
CA HIS A 12 36.95 -21.77 46.07
C HIS A 12 36.62 -20.29 45.75
N LEU A 13 35.83 -19.68 46.64
CA LEU A 13 35.65 -18.24 46.83
C LEU A 13 36.86 -17.67 47.58
N GLY A 14 37.26 -16.43 47.29
CA GLY A 14 38.22 -15.68 48.13
C GLY A 14 38.63 -14.32 47.55
N PRO A 15 38.38 -13.19 48.25
CA PRO A 15 38.57 -11.82 47.75
C PRO A 15 39.92 -11.20 48.19
N SER A 16 40.40 -10.15 47.51
CA SER A 16 41.34 -9.20 48.13
C SER A 16 41.48 -7.88 47.36
N PHE A 17 41.32 -6.79 48.12
CA PHE A 17 41.68 -5.40 47.81
C PHE A 17 43.19 -5.25 47.60
N TYR A 18 43.63 -4.36 46.69
CA TYR A 18 44.81 -3.53 46.97
C TYR A 18 44.70 -2.15 46.32
N SER A 19 45.03 -1.16 47.16
CA SER A 19 45.05 0.28 46.95
C SER A 19 46.47 0.75 46.60
N ALA A 20 46.54 1.74 45.71
CA ALA A 20 47.50 2.84 45.52
C ALA A 20 48.96 2.71 46.04
N LYS A 21 49.94 3.07 45.19
CA LYS A 21 50.67 4.37 45.21
C LYS A 21 51.92 4.38 44.30
N ASN A 22 52.03 5.48 43.56
CA ASN A 22 53.21 6.34 43.31
C ASN A 22 54.56 5.72 42.92
N ALA A 23 55.03 6.11 41.72
CA ALA A 23 56.42 6.50 41.50
C ALA A 23 56.47 7.79 40.67
N THR A 24 56.95 8.84 41.32
CA THR A 24 57.30 10.16 40.81
C THR A 24 58.60 10.12 39.99
N CYS A 25 58.68 10.91 38.91
CA CYS A 25 59.94 11.53 38.51
C CYS A 25 59.68 13.00 38.18
N ALA A 26 60.52 13.85 38.76
CA ALA A 26 60.39 15.29 38.84
C ALA A 26 61.49 15.99 38.03
N ARG A 27 61.28 17.30 37.83
CA ARG A 27 62.17 18.35 37.29
C ARG A 27 62.15 18.54 35.77
N CYS A 28 62.13 19.74 35.21
CA CYS A 28 62.02 21.10 35.76
C CYS A 28 61.69 22.05 34.60
N TRP A 29 60.95 23.10 34.94
CA TRP A 29 60.84 24.43 34.33
C TRP A 29 61.70 24.77 33.10
N ALA A 30 61.03 25.19 32.01
CA ALA A 30 61.37 26.41 31.26
C ALA A 30 60.23 26.85 30.32
N THR A 31 59.78 28.09 30.52
CA THR A 31 59.29 29.05 29.50
C THR A 31 58.01 28.77 28.69
N SER A 32 57.00 29.55 29.05
CA SER A 32 55.97 30.17 28.23
C SER A 32 56.35 30.38 26.74
N PHE A 33 55.93 29.48 25.86
CA PHE A 33 55.57 29.76 24.47
C PHE A 33 54.48 28.79 24.04
N GLY A 34 53.35 29.32 23.56
CA GLY A 34 52.20 28.51 23.14
C GLY A 34 52.58 27.55 22.02
N MET A 35 52.46 26.24 22.28
CA MET A 35 52.49 25.23 21.23
C MET A 35 51.18 25.33 20.44
N VAL A 36 51.25 26.04 19.31
CA VAL A 36 50.23 25.99 18.27
C VAL A 36 50.30 24.60 17.65
N ASP A 37 49.19 23.87 17.78
CA ASP A 37 49.00 22.52 17.28
C ASP A 37 49.22 22.47 15.74
N ALA A 38 50.41 22.05 15.30
CA ALA A 38 50.84 22.03 13.89
C ALA A 38 50.18 20.91 13.05
N GLY A 39 49.04 20.37 13.51
CA GLY A 39 48.32 19.25 12.90
C GLY A 39 47.24 19.64 11.88
N ASN A 40 47.10 20.92 11.52
CA ASN A 40 46.13 21.36 10.52
C ASN A 40 46.61 21.01 9.09
N LYS A 41 46.50 19.73 8.71
CA LYS A 41 46.64 19.28 7.32
C LYS A 41 45.71 20.13 6.46
N ARG A 42 46.27 21.09 5.70
CA ARG A 42 45.52 21.97 4.79
C ARG A 42 44.59 21.08 3.96
N LYS A 43 43.28 21.24 4.14
CA LYS A 43 42.28 20.53 3.32
C LYS A 43 42.60 20.86 1.86
N ARG A 44 43.06 19.86 1.10
CA ARG A 44 43.38 20.03 -0.33
C ARG A 44 42.18 20.70 -0.99
N ALA A 45 42.45 21.72 -1.80
CA ALA A 45 41.40 22.39 -2.56
C ALA A 45 40.56 21.35 -3.32
N PRO A 46 39.23 21.52 -3.41
CA PRO A 46 38.39 20.62 -4.20
C PRO A 46 38.95 20.57 -5.62
N SER A 47 38.94 19.38 -6.23
CA SER A 47 39.42 19.25 -7.62
C SER A 47 38.68 20.22 -8.54
N ALA A 48 39.33 20.69 -9.60
CA ALA A 48 38.71 21.61 -10.56
C ALA A 48 37.38 21.07 -11.11
N SER A 49 37.27 19.75 -11.27
CA SER A 49 36.01 19.06 -11.64
C SER A 49 34.90 19.25 -10.59
N LEU A 50 35.22 19.07 -9.30
CA LEU A 50 34.25 19.28 -8.22
C LEU A 50 33.87 20.77 -8.10
N ALA A 51 34.82 21.68 -8.27
CA ALA A 51 34.57 23.12 -8.28
C ALA A 51 33.64 23.53 -9.44
N LYS A 52 33.89 23.04 -10.65
CA LYS A 52 33.02 23.26 -11.83
C LYS A 52 31.61 22.70 -11.59
N LYS A 53 31.48 21.49 -11.02
CA LYS A 53 30.17 20.92 -10.66
C LYS A 53 29.42 21.78 -9.64
N ARG A 54 30.11 22.27 -8.61
CA ARG A 54 29.51 23.17 -7.60
C ARG A 54 29.05 24.49 -8.23
N LEU A 55 29.88 25.09 -9.08
CA LEU A 55 29.54 26.33 -9.78
C LEU A 55 28.33 26.14 -10.70
N ALA A 56 28.27 25.03 -11.44
CA ALA A 56 27.12 24.70 -12.30
C ALA A 56 25.81 24.59 -11.49
N VAL A 57 25.84 23.97 -10.30
CA VAL A 57 24.67 23.89 -9.41
C VAL A 57 24.24 25.27 -8.93
N VAL A 58 25.18 26.15 -8.57
CA VAL A 58 24.87 27.52 -8.12
C VAL A 58 24.26 28.34 -9.27
N LEU A 59 24.84 28.29 -10.47
CA LEU A 59 24.32 28.99 -11.65
C LEU A 59 22.93 28.48 -12.04
N SER A 60 22.73 27.16 -12.04
CA SER A 60 21.42 26.56 -12.31
C SER A 60 20.36 27.03 -11.32
N LYS A 61 20.69 27.11 -10.01
CA LYS A 61 19.79 27.63 -8.99
C LYS A 61 19.44 29.10 -9.21
N ARG A 62 20.43 29.94 -9.53
CA ARG A 62 20.20 31.36 -9.83
C ARG A 62 19.26 31.53 -11.03
N LEU A 63 19.53 30.80 -12.11
CA LEU A 63 18.68 30.83 -13.31
C LEU A 63 17.25 30.37 -13.01
N ALA A 64 17.08 29.33 -12.19
CA ALA A 64 15.76 28.87 -11.76
C ALA A 64 15.02 29.92 -10.90
N MET A 65 15.74 30.67 -10.06
CA MET A 65 15.15 31.78 -9.28
C MET A 65 14.69 32.92 -10.19
N GLU A 66 15.49 33.30 -11.18
CA GLU A 66 15.15 34.35 -12.17
C GLU A 66 13.93 33.91 -13.00
N ARG A 67 13.95 32.70 -13.57
CA ARG A 67 12.82 32.12 -14.33
C ARG A 67 11.55 31.95 -13.51
N ALA A 68 11.65 31.67 -12.22
CA ALA A 68 10.47 31.52 -11.37
C ALA A 68 9.62 32.80 -11.34
N VAL A 69 10.25 33.98 -11.46
CA VAL A 69 9.54 35.26 -11.54
C VAL A 69 8.80 35.38 -12.87
N GLU A 70 9.49 35.11 -13.98
CA GLU A 70 8.95 35.21 -15.34
C GLU A 70 7.79 34.24 -15.57
N VAL A 71 7.99 32.97 -15.20
CA VAL A 71 6.97 31.92 -15.35
C VAL A 71 5.75 32.26 -14.50
N GLU A 72 5.93 32.67 -13.24
CA GLU A 72 4.81 33.04 -12.38
C GLU A 72 4.01 34.22 -12.95
N GLU A 73 4.68 35.23 -13.50
CA GLU A 73 4.05 36.36 -14.18
C GLU A 73 3.28 35.92 -15.44
N GLN A 74 3.86 35.03 -16.24
CA GLN A 74 3.23 34.45 -17.43
C GLN A 74 1.91 33.74 -17.07
N TYR A 75 1.92 32.84 -16.07
CA TYR A 75 0.71 32.15 -15.63
C TYR A 75 -0.32 33.10 -14.99
N ARG A 76 0.15 34.18 -14.34
CA ARG A 76 -0.72 35.24 -13.82
C ARG A 76 -1.44 35.96 -14.97
N LYS A 77 -0.71 36.36 -16.02
CA LYS A 77 -1.28 37.02 -17.21
C LYS A 77 -2.24 36.12 -17.98
N ALA A 78 -1.98 34.82 -18.04
CA ALA A 78 -2.86 33.83 -18.68
C ALA A 78 -4.20 33.58 -17.94
N GLY A 79 -4.52 34.36 -16.90
CA GLY A 79 -5.76 34.21 -16.13
C GLY A 79 -5.74 33.01 -15.18
N GLY A 80 -4.57 32.39 -14.98
CA GLY A 80 -4.39 31.16 -14.19
C GLY A 80 -4.79 31.27 -12.72
N TYR A 81 -4.99 32.50 -12.23
CA TYR A 81 -5.33 32.80 -10.84
C TYR A 81 -6.83 33.05 -10.69
N GLY A 82 -7.60 33.19 -11.78
CA GLY A 82 -9.03 33.50 -11.75
C GLY A 82 -9.31 34.93 -11.26
N LYS A 83 -10.18 35.68 -11.97
CA LYS A 83 -10.50 37.09 -11.64
C LYS A 83 -11.12 37.33 -10.25
N LYS A 84 -11.44 36.28 -9.48
CA LYS A 84 -12.13 36.34 -8.18
C LYS A 84 -11.40 35.63 -7.04
N VAL A 85 -10.12 35.27 -7.21
CA VAL A 85 -9.38 34.59 -6.15
C VAL A 85 -8.74 35.59 -5.21
N VAL A 86 -9.05 35.46 -3.92
CA VAL A 86 -8.46 36.24 -2.80
C VAL A 86 -6.94 36.23 -2.90
N SER A 87 -6.23 37.32 -2.59
CA SER A 87 -4.76 37.33 -2.66
C SER A 87 -4.17 36.25 -1.74
N CYS A 88 -2.95 35.77 -2.05
CA CYS A 88 -2.20 34.97 -1.08
C CYS A 88 -1.76 35.81 0.14
N TRP A 89 -1.78 37.14 0.02
CA TRP A 89 -1.44 38.08 1.09
C TRP A 89 -2.63 38.53 1.94
N ASP A 90 -3.86 38.30 1.48
CA ASP A 90 -5.06 38.68 2.24
C ASP A 90 -5.41 37.59 3.24
N VAL A 91 -5.48 37.95 4.52
CA VAL A 91 -5.92 37.03 5.57
C VAL A 91 -7.41 36.71 5.38
N PRO A 92 -7.83 35.44 5.39
CA PRO A 92 -9.24 35.09 5.33
C PRO A 92 -10.05 35.76 6.45
N ALA A 93 -11.30 36.13 6.17
CA ALA A 93 -12.22 36.59 7.20
C ALA A 93 -12.32 35.55 8.33
N GLY A 94 -12.16 36.00 9.59
CA GLY A 94 -12.10 35.12 10.76
C GLY A 94 -10.73 34.49 11.04
N GLY A 95 -9.69 34.82 10.25
CA GLY A 95 -8.33 34.33 10.45
C GLY A 95 -8.01 33.00 9.77
N ILE A 96 -6.72 32.66 9.68
CA ILE A 96 -6.26 31.49 8.93
C ILE A 96 -6.71 30.16 9.56
N THR A 97 -6.81 30.09 10.88
CA THR A 97 -7.23 28.90 11.63
C THR A 97 -8.69 28.51 11.39
N ASN A 98 -9.55 29.48 11.07
CA ASN A 98 -10.96 29.26 10.74
C ASN A 98 -11.20 29.03 9.23
N SER A 99 -10.13 29.10 8.42
CA SER A 99 -10.22 28.96 6.97
C SER A 99 -10.51 27.51 6.53
N PRO A 100 -11.15 27.31 5.36
CA PRO A 100 -11.27 25.99 4.74
C PRO A 100 -9.92 25.29 4.52
N ALA A 101 -8.85 26.06 4.24
CA ALA A 101 -7.50 25.51 4.01
C ALA A 101 -6.92 24.88 5.28
N TYR A 102 -7.15 25.49 6.45
CA TYR A 102 -6.71 24.95 7.73
C TYR A 102 -7.46 23.67 8.13
N ARG A 103 -8.79 23.63 7.89
CA ARG A 103 -9.57 22.38 8.08
C ARG A 103 -9.06 21.26 7.17
N LYS A 104 -8.77 21.56 5.90
CA LYS A 104 -8.19 20.58 4.97
C LYS A 104 -6.79 20.13 5.40
N LEU A 105 -5.99 21.04 5.95
CA LEU A 105 -4.68 20.73 6.51
C LEU A 105 -4.78 19.72 7.66
N ILE A 106 -5.69 19.93 8.61
CA ILE A 106 -5.94 18.99 9.71
C ILE A 106 -6.18 17.57 9.19
N VAL A 107 -7.10 17.42 8.23
CA VAL A 107 -7.41 16.11 7.62
C VAL A 107 -6.18 15.51 6.96
N ARG A 108 -5.40 16.32 6.24
CA ARG A 108 -4.19 15.87 5.53
C ARG A 108 -3.02 15.53 6.46
N CYS A 109 -3.02 16.06 7.68
CA CYS A 109 -2.11 15.69 8.76
C CYS A 109 -2.60 14.49 9.60
N GLY A 110 -3.67 13.79 9.19
CA GLY A 110 -4.19 12.62 9.90
C GLY A 110 -5.38 12.87 10.84
N GLY A 111 -5.99 14.05 10.81
CA GLY A 111 -7.29 14.31 11.46
C GLY A 111 -7.24 14.72 12.94
N GLY A 112 -6.07 15.08 13.49
CA GLY A 112 -5.96 15.64 14.86
C GLY A 112 -6.49 17.07 14.98
N SER A 113 -6.69 17.58 16.20
CA SER A 113 -7.20 18.94 16.44
C SER A 113 -6.22 20.06 15.99
N THR A 114 -4.92 19.80 16.09
CA THR A 114 -3.87 20.77 15.77
C THR A 114 -2.83 20.13 14.85
N PRO A 115 -2.56 20.70 13.66
CA PRO A 115 -1.52 20.20 12.78
C PRO A 115 -0.12 20.50 13.36
N PRO A 116 0.93 19.74 12.99
CA PRO A 116 2.30 20.03 13.40
C PRO A 116 2.74 21.45 13.02
N PRO A 117 3.79 22.01 13.67
CA PRO A 117 4.39 23.28 13.27
C PRO A 117 4.75 23.30 11.78
N PRO A 118 4.60 24.43 11.06
CA PRO A 118 4.80 24.50 9.60
C PRO A 118 6.08 23.83 9.09
N ARG A 119 7.22 24.09 9.75
CA ARG A 119 8.53 23.49 9.44
C ARG A 119 8.59 21.96 9.53
N ASN A 120 7.73 21.35 10.34
CA ASN A 120 7.69 19.91 10.57
C ASN A 120 6.69 19.18 9.66
N ARG A 121 5.95 19.91 8.81
CA ARG A 121 4.96 19.30 7.91
C ARG A 121 5.62 18.77 6.64
N ALA A 122 5.01 17.76 6.02
CA ALA A 122 5.55 17.14 4.80
C ALA A 122 5.61 18.10 3.60
N GLY A 123 4.83 19.18 3.57
CA GLY A 123 4.92 20.19 2.53
C GLY A 123 6.13 21.12 2.64
N ALA A 124 6.80 21.21 3.80
CA ALA A 124 7.88 22.17 4.00
C ALA A 124 9.09 21.83 3.08
N PRO A 125 9.83 22.83 2.58
CA PRO A 125 11.10 22.60 1.90
C PRO A 125 12.05 21.79 2.80
N LEU A 126 12.80 20.86 2.19
CA LEU A 126 13.78 20.02 2.87
C LEU A 126 15.15 20.69 2.97
N LYS A 127 15.56 21.44 1.95
CA LYS A 127 16.89 22.06 1.89
C LYS A 127 16.92 23.32 1.04
N GLY A 128 17.33 24.45 1.62
CA GLY A 128 17.63 25.67 0.86
C GLY A 128 16.44 26.34 0.17
N GLY A 129 15.21 26.02 0.57
CA GLY A 129 13.98 26.64 0.06
C GLY A 129 13.62 27.95 0.75
N PHE A 130 12.53 28.57 0.29
CA PHE A 130 12.05 29.84 0.85
C PHE A 130 11.55 29.66 2.30
N PRO A 131 12.02 30.49 3.27
CA PRO A 131 11.68 30.33 4.69
C PRO A 131 10.17 30.29 4.92
N VAL A 132 9.69 29.28 5.67
CA VAL A 132 8.24 29.05 5.87
C VAL A 132 7.57 30.19 6.64
N GLU A 133 8.33 30.90 7.46
CA GLU A 133 7.91 32.07 8.24
C GLU A 133 7.66 33.30 7.35
N LYS A 134 8.20 33.30 6.13
CA LYS A 134 8.02 34.37 5.15
C LYS A 134 6.94 34.06 4.12
N TRP A 135 6.29 32.89 4.24
CA TRP A 135 5.21 32.53 3.32
C TRP A 135 4.02 33.50 3.47
N PRO A 136 3.26 33.75 2.40
CA PRO A 136 2.10 34.62 2.49
C PRO A 136 1.11 34.14 3.55
N PRO A 137 0.46 35.03 4.32
CA PRO A 137 -0.38 34.66 5.46
C PRO A 137 -1.61 33.80 5.11
N ASN A 138 -2.05 33.79 3.84
CA ASN A 138 -3.13 32.93 3.34
C ASN A 138 -2.61 31.58 2.77
N VAL A 139 -1.33 31.28 2.95
CA VAL A 139 -0.66 30.10 2.42
C VAL A 139 -0.15 29.26 3.58
N LEU A 140 -0.69 28.06 3.72
CA LEU A 140 -0.31 27.09 4.74
C LEU A 140 0.63 26.05 4.14
N VAL A 141 1.69 25.68 4.85
CA VAL A 141 2.47 24.47 4.52
C VAL A 141 1.55 23.25 4.60
N ASP A 142 1.50 22.47 3.52
CA ASP A 142 0.65 21.28 3.40
C ASP A 142 1.15 20.14 4.31
N GLY A 143 0.22 19.29 4.77
CA GLY A 143 0.51 18.06 5.52
C GLY A 143 1.03 16.92 4.66
N GLN A 144 0.95 17.05 3.33
CA GLN A 144 1.48 16.08 2.35
C GLN A 144 2.46 16.74 1.39
N ARG A 145 3.21 15.92 0.66
CA ARG A 145 4.17 16.34 -0.37
C ARG A 145 3.95 15.55 -1.65
N ALA A 146 4.01 16.23 -2.79
CA ALA A 146 4.08 15.56 -4.07
C ALA A 146 5.41 14.82 -4.21
N PHE A 147 5.35 13.60 -4.74
CA PHE A 147 6.48 12.67 -4.80
C PHE A 147 7.59 13.08 -5.77
N TRP A 148 7.30 14.04 -6.65
CA TRP A 148 8.22 14.62 -7.63
C TRP A 148 8.76 15.99 -7.21
N LEU A 149 8.37 16.51 -6.04
CA LEU A 149 8.67 17.88 -5.64
C LEU A 149 10.11 18.06 -5.12
N PRO A 150 10.96 18.87 -5.80
CA PRO A 150 12.36 19.06 -5.41
C PRO A 150 12.53 19.62 -3.99
N ASP A 151 13.63 19.26 -3.34
CA ASP A 151 13.92 19.56 -1.93
C ASP A 151 13.83 21.04 -1.53
N ASP A 152 14.14 21.96 -2.44
CA ASP A 152 14.10 23.41 -2.18
C ASP A 152 12.73 24.03 -2.46
N TRP A 153 11.76 23.24 -2.92
CA TRP A 153 10.38 23.65 -3.11
C TRP A 153 9.48 23.24 -1.94
N GLY A 154 8.53 24.11 -1.63
CA GLY A 154 7.45 23.87 -0.68
C GLY A 154 6.15 23.49 -1.37
N GLN A 155 5.35 22.63 -0.73
CA GLN A 155 3.94 22.40 -1.07
C GLN A 155 3.05 23.13 -0.08
N ALA A 156 2.00 23.72 -0.60
CA ALA A 156 1.13 24.62 0.12
C ALA A 156 -0.35 24.32 -0.11
N LEU A 157 -1.16 24.72 0.88
CA LEU A 157 -2.61 24.87 0.78
C LEU A 157 -2.94 26.35 0.87
N LYS A 158 -3.79 26.82 -0.04
CA LYS A 158 -4.18 28.22 -0.08
C LYS A 158 -5.69 28.36 -0.18
N ASN A 159 -6.27 29.27 0.61
CA ASN A 159 -7.69 29.61 0.52
C ASN A 159 -7.94 30.50 -0.72
N THR A 160 -9.06 30.30 -1.40
CA THR A 160 -9.36 31.02 -2.66
C THR A 160 -10.62 31.86 -2.61
N GLY A 161 -11.31 31.93 -1.47
CA GLY A 161 -12.58 32.65 -1.31
C GLY A 161 -13.58 31.86 -0.44
N PRO A 162 -14.91 32.00 -0.64
CA PRO A 162 -15.95 31.51 0.29
C PRO A 162 -16.10 29.97 0.38
N GLY A 163 -15.09 29.19 -0.01
CA GLY A 163 -15.12 27.74 0.22
C GLY A 163 -14.03 26.91 -0.48
N GLY A 164 -13.26 27.49 -1.39
CA GLY A 164 -12.26 26.76 -2.17
C GLY A 164 -10.89 26.64 -1.47
N VAL A 165 -10.29 25.44 -1.53
CA VAL A 165 -8.89 25.23 -1.14
C VAL A 165 -8.12 24.68 -2.33
N TYR A 166 -7.05 25.38 -2.71
CA TYR A 166 -6.15 24.94 -3.77
C TYR A 166 -4.83 24.45 -3.19
N ILE A 167 -4.29 23.41 -3.83
CA ILE A 167 -2.90 23.02 -3.66
C ILE A 167 -2.06 23.97 -4.51
N GLY A 168 -0.92 24.38 -3.97
CA GLY A 168 0.07 25.15 -4.69
C GLY A 168 1.48 24.81 -4.24
N TRP A 169 2.46 25.50 -4.82
CA TRP A 169 3.86 25.29 -4.54
C TRP A 169 4.58 26.62 -4.37
N VAL A 170 5.58 26.64 -3.49
CA VAL A 170 6.41 27.80 -3.20
C VAL A 170 7.81 27.48 -3.70
N SER A 171 8.27 28.25 -4.68
CA SER A 171 9.65 28.15 -5.20
C SER A 171 10.69 28.61 -4.18
N PRO A 172 11.98 28.29 -4.39
CA PRO A 172 13.08 28.83 -3.59
C PRO A 172 13.12 30.36 -3.54
N ALA A 173 12.59 31.03 -4.58
CA ALA A 173 12.48 32.49 -4.67
C ALA A 173 11.23 33.07 -3.96
N GLY A 174 10.42 32.24 -3.30
CA GLY A 174 9.19 32.66 -2.62
C GLY A 174 8.00 32.92 -3.55
N LYS A 175 8.11 32.59 -4.84
CA LYS A 175 6.99 32.67 -5.80
C LYS A 175 6.03 31.50 -5.62
N PHE A 176 4.74 31.80 -5.69
CA PHE A 176 3.65 30.84 -5.45
C PHE A 176 2.99 30.41 -6.77
N PHE A 177 2.81 29.11 -6.95
CA PHE A 177 2.28 28.45 -8.15
C PHE A 177 1.01 27.63 -7.79
N TYR A 178 -0.07 27.68 -8.59
CA TYR A 178 -1.38 27.05 -8.29
C TYR A 178 -1.70 25.81 -9.12
N HIS A 179 -2.12 24.68 -8.53
CA HIS A 179 -2.38 23.40 -9.24
C HIS A 179 -3.32 23.41 -10.48
N ARG A 180 -4.08 24.47 -10.75
CA ARG A 180 -5.12 24.51 -11.80
C ARG A 180 -4.56 24.59 -13.23
N ASN A 181 -3.26 24.89 -13.41
CA ASN A 181 -2.68 25.19 -14.73
C ASN A 181 -1.59 24.19 -15.15
N ARG A 182 -2.00 22.98 -15.54
CA ARG A 182 -1.13 21.98 -16.19
C ARG A 182 0.08 21.50 -15.36
N TYR A 183 -0.09 21.25 -14.08
CA TYR A 183 1.03 20.78 -13.23
C TYR A 183 1.43 19.34 -13.57
N PRO A 184 2.73 19.01 -13.53
CA PRO A 184 3.86 19.79 -12.99
C PRO A 184 4.49 20.86 -13.91
N GLN A 185 3.93 21.18 -15.09
CA GLN A 185 4.60 21.94 -16.17
C GLN A 185 5.16 23.31 -15.73
N ALA A 186 4.46 24.11 -14.92
CA ALA A 186 4.98 25.42 -14.50
C ALA A 186 6.30 25.31 -13.71
N ILE A 187 6.45 24.25 -12.91
CA ILE A 187 7.68 24.00 -12.15
C ILE A 187 8.76 23.47 -13.09
N GLU A 188 8.40 22.60 -14.03
CA GLU A 188 9.31 22.10 -15.07
C GLU A 188 9.84 23.23 -15.96
N GLU A 189 9.00 24.19 -16.35
CA GLU A 189 9.36 25.40 -17.11
C GLU A 189 10.32 26.27 -16.30
N THR A 190 10.03 26.47 -15.01
CA THR A 190 10.92 27.19 -14.10
C THR A 190 12.30 26.54 -14.01
N LEU A 191 12.34 25.21 -13.91
CA LEU A 191 13.58 24.43 -13.79
C LEU A 191 14.26 24.17 -15.14
N GLY A 192 13.57 24.38 -16.26
CA GLY A 192 14.05 24.05 -17.59
C GLY A 192 14.24 22.55 -17.85
N ARG A 193 13.54 21.68 -17.10
CA ARG A 193 13.62 20.21 -17.27
C ARG A 193 12.37 19.51 -16.72
N LYS A 194 12.18 18.26 -17.13
CA LYS A 194 11.14 17.38 -16.57
C LYS A 194 11.44 16.98 -15.14
N LEU A 195 10.38 16.87 -14.34
CA LEU A 195 10.44 16.37 -12.98
C LEU A 195 10.15 14.88 -12.96
N THR A 196 10.82 14.18 -12.06
CA THR A 196 10.74 12.72 -11.88
C THR A 196 10.55 12.38 -10.41
N ALA A 197 10.26 11.13 -10.09
CA ALA A 197 10.19 10.69 -8.70
C ALA A 197 11.53 10.83 -7.95
N LEU A 198 12.67 10.84 -8.67
CA LEU A 198 13.99 11.09 -8.08
C LEU A 198 14.08 12.48 -7.47
N ASP A 199 13.40 13.47 -8.06
CA ASP A 199 13.43 14.85 -7.58
C ASP A 199 12.76 15.01 -6.20
N GLY A 200 11.68 14.27 -5.95
CA GLY A 200 10.97 14.30 -4.67
C GLY A 200 11.30 13.13 -3.76
N PHE A 201 12.31 12.31 -4.08
CA PHE A 201 12.62 11.10 -3.33
C PHE A 201 12.95 11.38 -1.85
N ASN A 202 13.68 12.45 -1.54
CA ASN A 202 13.93 12.82 -0.13
C ASN A 202 12.64 13.23 0.60
N GLY A 203 11.64 13.72 -0.13
CA GLY A 203 10.29 13.94 0.37
C GLY A 203 9.61 12.64 0.78
N ILE A 204 9.70 11.62 -0.08
CA ILE A 204 9.22 10.27 0.20
C ILE A 204 9.96 9.67 1.41
N MET A 205 11.29 9.78 1.46
CA MET A 205 12.10 9.35 2.61
C MET A 205 11.65 10.01 3.92
N ARG A 206 11.35 11.32 3.91
CA ARG A 206 10.80 12.02 5.09
C ARG A 206 9.45 11.43 5.50
N SER A 207 8.57 11.16 4.53
CA SER A 207 7.27 10.54 4.80
C SER A 207 7.41 9.13 5.38
N VAL A 208 8.31 8.31 4.85
CA VAL A 208 8.59 6.96 5.38
C VAL A 208 9.16 7.02 6.80
N ARG A 209 10.12 7.93 7.07
CA ARG A 209 10.65 8.16 8.44
C ARG A 209 9.61 8.61 9.46
N SER A 210 8.53 9.26 9.01
CA SER A 210 7.43 9.64 9.90
C SER A 210 6.53 8.46 10.27
N VAL A 211 6.62 7.36 9.50
CA VAL A 211 5.89 6.11 9.75
C VAL A 211 6.76 5.12 10.52
N VAL A 212 8.03 4.96 10.13
CA VAL A 212 9.00 4.06 10.77
C VAL A 212 10.04 4.93 11.48
N THR A 213 9.96 5.01 12.82
CA THR A 213 10.91 5.77 13.63
C THR A 213 12.30 5.12 13.61
N ALA A 214 13.34 5.87 13.97
CA ALA A 214 14.72 5.40 13.89
C ALA A 214 15.01 4.15 14.74
N ASP A 215 14.25 3.96 15.81
CA ASP A 215 14.32 2.87 16.80
C ASP A 215 13.19 1.84 16.66
N ALA A 216 12.27 2.02 15.69
CA ALA A 216 11.08 1.18 15.56
C ALA A 216 11.42 -0.30 15.42
N ASP A 217 12.41 -0.62 14.59
CA ASP A 217 12.83 -1.98 14.29
C ASP A 217 13.48 -2.67 15.49
N GLU A 218 14.42 -1.99 16.17
CA GLU A 218 15.10 -2.51 17.35
C GLU A 218 14.12 -2.72 18.51
N THR A 219 13.24 -1.75 18.75
CA THR A 219 12.19 -1.82 19.76
C THR A 219 11.27 -3.00 19.47
N PHE A 220 10.78 -3.13 18.23
CA PHE A 220 9.92 -4.25 17.83
C PHE A 220 10.59 -5.62 18.02
N LEU A 221 11.82 -5.79 17.53
CA LEU A 221 12.52 -7.09 17.63
C LEU A 221 12.88 -7.44 19.09
N SER A 222 13.19 -6.45 19.92
CA SER A 222 13.50 -6.69 21.34
C SER A 222 12.27 -7.05 22.17
N GLU A 223 11.12 -6.45 21.88
CA GLU A 223 9.89 -6.66 22.62
C GLU A 223 9.08 -7.86 22.13
N CYS A 224 9.01 -8.10 20.82
CA CYS A 224 8.12 -9.12 20.24
C CYS A 224 8.81 -10.48 19.99
N LEU A 225 10.14 -10.57 20.14
CA LEU A 225 10.87 -11.84 20.10
C LEU A 225 11.36 -12.22 21.50
N THR A 226 11.28 -13.50 21.83
CA THR A 226 11.87 -14.05 23.05
C THR A 226 13.41 -14.05 22.97
N PRO A 227 14.13 -14.21 24.10
CA PRO A 227 15.60 -14.30 24.06
C PRO A 227 16.15 -15.40 23.14
N SER A 228 15.49 -16.57 23.06
CA SER A 228 15.92 -17.65 22.16
C SER A 228 15.67 -17.31 20.70
N GLU A 229 14.51 -16.72 20.38
CA GLU A 229 14.17 -16.27 19.03
C GLU A 229 15.14 -15.20 18.52
N ARG A 230 15.55 -14.26 19.38
CA ARG A 230 16.54 -13.23 19.03
C ARG A 230 17.89 -13.82 18.59
N GLY A 231 18.24 -15.01 19.05
CA GLY A 231 19.43 -15.74 18.59
C GLY A 231 19.41 -16.10 17.10
N HIS A 232 18.24 -16.07 16.46
CA HIS A 232 18.06 -16.35 15.03
C HIS A 232 17.94 -15.10 14.15
N VAL A 233 17.93 -13.91 14.74
CA VAL A 233 17.90 -12.65 14.00
C VAL A 233 19.21 -12.50 13.22
N LEU A 234 19.12 -12.40 11.90
CA LEU A 234 20.27 -12.24 11.02
C LEU A 234 20.49 -10.77 10.64
N PRO A 235 21.73 -10.34 10.34
CA PRO A 235 21.98 -9.01 9.80
C PRO A 235 21.45 -8.87 8.36
N ALA A 236 21.18 -7.64 7.92
CA ALA A 236 20.63 -7.32 6.59
C ALA A 236 21.35 -8.02 5.42
N LYS A 237 22.68 -8.11 5.46
CA LYS A 237 23.53 -8.76 4.45
C LYS A 237 23.31 -10.28 4.28
N LYS A 238 22.49 -10.90 5.13
CA LYS A 238 22.13 -12.33 5.04
C LYS A 238 20.79 -12.57 4.33
N PHE A 239 20.18 -11.50 3.84
CA PHE A 239 18.92 -11.54 3.10
C PHE A 239 19.15 -11.06 1.67
N HIS A 240 18.49 -11.73 0.73
CA HIS A 240 18.31 -11.26 -0.63
C HIS A 240 16.91 -10.65 -0.75
N PHE A 241 16.82 -9.32 -0.74
CA PHE A 241 15.54 -8.63 -0.91
C PHE A 241 15.24 -8.45 -2.40
N ALA A 242 14.26 -9.21 -2.88
CA ALA A 242 13.79 -9.18 -4.25
C ALA A 242 12.44 -8.47 -4.35
N VAL A 243 12.37 -7.45 -5.19
CA VAL A 243 11.11 -6.79 -5.54
C VAL A 243 10.68 -7.27 -6.91
N VAL A 244 9.50 -7.90 -7.01
CA VAL A 244 8.99 -8.38 -8.30
C VAL A 244 7.96 -7.39 -8.81
N SER A 245 8.23 -6.82 -9.99
CA SER A 245 7.48 -5.67 -10.49
C SER A 245 7.51 -5.62 -12.02
N ALA A 246 6.48 -5.07 -12.66
CA ALA A 246 6.47 -4.91 -14.11
C ALA A 246 5.50 -3.82 -14.55
N ARG A 247 5.92 -2.98 -15.51
CA ARG A 247 5.10 -1.99 -16.22
C ARG A 247 4.45 -0.94 -15.31
N ARG A 248 5.07 -0.61 -14.17
CA ARG A 248 4.55 0.41 -13.23
C ARG A 248 5.37 1.69 -13.22
N ALA A 249 6.65 1.61 -13.55
CA ALA A 249 7.56 2.76 -13.61
C ALA A 249 7.21 3.79 -14.71
N SER A 250 6.28 3.50 -15.63
CA SER A 250 5.82 4.46 -16.66
C SER A 250 4.66 5.35 -16.22
N SER A 251 4.06 5.09 -15.05
CA SER A 251 2.93 5.86 -14.51
C SER A 251 3.32 6.61 -13.24
N ASN A 252 2.78 7.81 -13.03
CA ASN A 252 3.07 8.60 -11.83
C ASN A 252 2.73 7.86 -10.53
N ASP A 253 1.58 7.18 -10.49
CA ASP A 253 1.16 6.43 -9.31
C ASP A 253 2.07 5.21 -9.05
N GLY A 254 2.48 4.51 -10.12
CA GLY A 254 3.41 3.39 -10.02
C GLY A 254 4.81 3.84 -9.60
N MET A 255 5.34 4.91 -10.18
CA MET A 255 6.60 5.52 -9.76
C MET A 255 6.57 5.90 -8.27
N HIS A 256 5.50 6.55 -7.80
CA HIS A 256 5.37 6.89 -6.39
C HIS A 256 5.43 5.66 -5.48
N ASP A 257 4.64 4.63 -5.80
CA ASP A 257 4.58 3.41 -5.00
C ASP A 257 5.92 2.67 -4.96
N ILE A 258 6.57 2.52 -6.11
CA ILE A 258 7.92 1.96 -6.26
C ILE A 258 8.92 2.71 -5.37
N MET A 259 8.91 4.04 -5.43
CA MET A 259 9.84 4.84 -4.66
C MET A 259 9.52 4.83 -3.15
N VAL A 260 8.27 4.59 -2.74
CA VAL A 260 7.92 4.36 -1.32
C VAL A 260 8.57 3.07 -0.81
N VAL A 261 8.49 1.98 -1.58
CA VAL A 261 9.14 0.70 -1.24
C VAL A 261 10.66 0.86 -1.18
N GLU A 262 11.27 1.51 -2.17
CA GLU A 262 12.71 1.80 -2.18
C GLU A 262 13.13 2.67 -0.98
N ALA A 263 12.30 3.63 -0.58
CA ALA A 263 12.57 4.47 0.58
C ALA A 263 12.60 3.66 1.89
N HIS A 264 11.73 2.66 2.03
CA HIS A 264 11.77 1.72 3.17
C HIS A 264 13.08 0.92 3.20
N PHE A 265 13.54 0.40 2.06
CA PHE A 265 14.83 -0.32 2.00
C PHE A 265 16.01 0.57 2.35
N ARG A 266 16.08 1.78 1.79
CA ARG A 266 17.17 2.72 2.11
C ARG A 266 17.18 3.13 3.56
N LEU A 267 16.01 3.31 4.17
CA LEU A 267 15.92 3.62 5.59
C LEU A 267 16.44 2.47 6.46
N ALA A 268 16.15 1.23 6.06
CA ALA A 268 16.64 0.02 6.74
C ALA A 268 18.09 -0.36 6.40
N GLY A 269 18.78 0.41 5.56
CA GLY A 269 20.15 0.08 5.11
C GLY A 269 20.22 -1.20 4.25
N VAL A 270 19.12 -1.55 3.57
CA VAL A 270 19.02 -2.72 2.70
C VAL A 270 19.22 -2.31 1.24
N SER A 271 19.95 -3.14 0.49
CA SER A 271 19.98 -3.06 -0.98
C SER A 271 18.99 -4.09 -1.54
N SER A 272 18.07 -3.62 -2.38
CA SER A 272 17.08 -4.47 -3.04
C SER A 272 17.48 -4.76 -4.50
N THR A 273 17.03 -5.89 -5.03
CA THR A 273 17.11 -6.22 -6.47
C THR A 273 15.71 -6.25 -7.06
N TRP A 274 15.49 -5.50 -8.14
CA TRP A 274 14.19 -5.36 -8.79
C TRP A 274 14.13 -6.29 -10.01
N TYR A 275 13.33 -7.34 -9.92
CA TYR A 275 13.12 -8.30 -11.00
C TYR A 275 11.95 -7.84 -11.85
N VAL A 276 12.26 -7.43 -13.08
CA VAL A 276 11.29 -6.83 -14.01
C VAL A 276 11.24 -7.56 -15.34
N ASP A 277 10.20 -7.30 -16.14
CA ASP A 277 10.19 -7.73 -17.53
C ASP A 277 11.20 -6.91 -18.36
N ALA A 278 11.61 -7.46 -19.51
CA ALA A 278 12.63 -6.84 -20.35
C ALA A 278 12.20 -5.44 -20.83
N GLU A 279 10.90 -5.25 -21.07
CA GLU A 279 10.30 -4.00 -21.55
C GLU A 279 10.35 -2.88 -20.50
N SER A 280 10.34 -3.24 -19.21
CA SER A 280 10.37 -2.28 -18.09
C SER A 280 11.78 -1.94 -17.62
N LEU A 281 12.82 -2.64 -18.08
CA LEU A 281 14.17 -2.55 -17.49
C LEU A 281 14.70 -1.11 -17.42
N ASP A 282 14.59 -0.37 -18.53
CA ASP A 282 15.16 0.97 -18.64
C ASP A 282 14.38 1.99 -17.80
N ASP A 283 13.06 1.87 -17.71
CA ASP A 283 12.23 2.74 -16.86
C ASP A 283 12.62 2.61 -15.38
N TYR A 284 12.84 1.38 -14.88
CA TYR A 284 13.23 1.14 -13.50
C TYR A 284 14.68 1.58 -13.22
N LYS A 285 15.59 1.35 -14.16
CA LYS A 285 16.96 1.91 -14.09
C LYS A 285 16.94 3.43 -14.09
N GLY A 286 16.03 4.05 -14.84
CA GLY A 286 15.80 5.50 -14.86
C GLY A 286 15.37 6.07 -13.50
N LEU A 287 14.75 5.26 -12.65
CA LEU A 287 14.45 5.58 -11.24
C LEU A 287 15.63 5.32 -10.29
N GLY A 288 16.80 4.95 -10.81
CA GLY A 288 18.00 4.66 -10.04
C GLY A 288 17.93 3.34 -9.25
N LEU A 289 17.09 2.40 -9.69
CA LEU A 289 16.92 1.10 -9.05
C LEU A 289 17.90 0.06 -9.59
N ASN A 290 18.30 -0.89 -8.75
CA ASN A 290 19.06 -2.07 -9.17
C ASN A 290 18.13 -3.09 -9.84
N ALA A 291 17.79 -2.84 -11.10
CA ALA A 291 16.84 -3.65 -11.86
C ALA A 291 17.52 -4.66 -12.81
N VAL A 292 16.97 -5.88 -12.85
CA VAL A 292 17.40 -7.00 -13.70
C VAL A 292 16.20 -7.62 -14.42
N VAL A 293 16.45 -8.28 -15.55
CA VAL A 293 15.40 -8.96 -16.32
C VAL A 293 15.11 -10.32 -15.69
N GLY A 294 13.97 -10.42 -15.00
CA GLY A 294 13.47 -11.68 -14.42
C GLY A 294 12.36 -12.34 -15.25
N GLY A 295 11.81 -11.64 -16.24
CA GLY A 295 10.65 -12.09 -17.02
C GLY A 295 9.33 -11.64 -16.39
N LYS A 296 8.26 -12.41 -16.62
CA LYS A 296 6.94 -12.14 -16.03
C LYS A 296 6.90 -12.58 -14.55
N LEU A 297 5.77 -12.37 -13.88
CA LEU A 297 5.55 -12.66 -12.45
C LEU A 297 6.23 -13.96 -11.97
N THR A 298 5.77 -15.12 -12.43
CA THR A 298 6.28 -16.42 -11.95
C THR A 298 7.76 -16.66 -12.26
N PRO A 299 8.24 -16.46 -13.51
CA PRO A 299 9.68 -16.52 -13.80
C PRO A 299 10.54 -15.60 -12.93
N ALA A 300 10.12 -14.35 -12.72
CA ALA A 300 10.84 -13.38 -11.90
C ALA A 300 10.93 -13.82 -10.43
N ARG A 301 9.83 -14.35 -9.89
CA ARG A 301 9.83 -14.94 -8.54
C ARG A 301 10.77 -16.13 -8.42
N ASN A 302 10.82 -17.01 -9.41
CA ASN A 302 11.74 -18.15 -9.41
C ASN A 302 13.19 -17.72 -9.52
N MET A 303 13.50 -16.76 -10.38
CA MET A 303 14.85 -16.21 -10.52
C MET A 303 15.33 -15.60 -9.19
N ALA A 304 14.47 -14.86 -8.48
CA ALA A 304 14.79 -14.33 -7.16
C ALA A 304 15.12 -15.42 -6.13
N LEU A 305 14.36 -16.53 -6.09
CA LEU A 305 14.64 -17.67 -5.22
C LEU A 305 15.98 -18.33 -5.55
N GLN A 306 16.26 -18.51 -6.85
CA GLN A 306 17.48 -19.13 -7.34
C GLN A 306 18.71 -18.27 -7.06
N ASP A 307 18.61 -16.95 -7.22
CA ASP A 307 19.69 -16.02 -6.90
C ASP A 307 20.02 -16.03 -5.40
N ALA A 308 19.00 -15.97 -4.55
CA ALA A 308 19.16 -16.09 -3.11
C ALA A 308 19.84 -17.42 -2.72
N ALA A 309 19.37 -18.54 -3.28
CA ALA A 309 19.92 -19.86 -3.02
C ALA A 309 21.38 -19.97 -3.48
N ARG A 310 21.70 -19.44 -4.66
CA ARG A 310 23.07 -19.41 -5.21
C ARG A 310 24.02 -18.61 -4.33
N GLU A 311 23.54 -17.55 -3.70
CA GLU A 311 24.32 -16.70 -2.80
C GLU A 311 24.31 -17.20 -1.33
N GLY A 312 23.54 -18.26 -1.03
CA GLY A 312 23.38 -18.76 0.34
C GLY A 312 22.69 -17.77 1.26
N LEU A 313 21.77 -16.96 0.73
CA LEU A 313 21.01 -15.94 1.42
C LEU A 313 19.55 -16.37 1.62
N VAL A 314 18.90 -15.79 2.64
CA VAL A 314 17.45 -15.94 2.84
C VAL A 314 16.73 -15.09 1.79
N CYS A 315 15.83 -15.68 1.01
CA CYS A 315 15.06 -14.93 0.02
C CYS A 315 13.91 -14.18 0.69
N VAL A 316 13.80 -12.88 0.44
CA VAL A 316 12.62 -12.09 0.82
C VAL A 316 12.02 -11.52 -0.46
N GLN A 317 10.75 -11.81 -0.73
CA GLN A 317 10.06 -11.23 -1.88
C GLN A 317 9.04 -10.20 -1.42
N VAL A 318 9.00 -9.08 -2.13
CA VAL A 318 8.23 -7.90 -1.77
C VAL A 318 7.49 -7.36 -3.00
N SER A 319 6.20 -7.04 -2.86
CA SER A 319 5.43 -6.30 -3.86
C SER A 319 5.82 -4.83 -3.88
N ASP A 320 5.74 -4.22 -5.06
CA ASP A 320 6.19 -2.85 -5.35
C ASP A 320 5.20 -1.74 -4.95
N ASP A 321 4.11 -2.08 -4.27
CA ASP A 321 3.05 -1.16 -3.84
C ASP A 321 2.76 -1.21 -2.34
N ILE A 322 3.65 -1.81 -1.57
CA ILE A 322 3.50 -1.85 -0.12
C ILE A 322 3.94 -0.52 0.46
N SER A 323 3.00 0.14 1.14
CA SER A 323 3.26 1.43 1.80
C SER A 323 3.66 1.30 3.27
N LYS A 324 3.24 0.23 3.95
CA LYS A 324 3.48 0.00 5.38
C LYS A 324 3.50 -1.49 5.75
N TRP A 325 4.34 -1.83 6.73
CA TRP A 325 4.33 -3.08 7.48
C TRP A 325 3.93 -2.77 8.91
N ASN A 326 2.79 -3.29 9.34
CA ASN A 326 2.25 -3.08 10.67
C ASN A 326 2.17 -4.40 11.42
N TYR A 327 2.74 -4.46 12.61
CA TYR A 327 2.53 -5.55 13.54
C TYR A 327 1.66 -5.08 14.71
N TRP A 328 0.56 -5.79 14.94
CA TRP A 328 -0.35 -5.51 16.06
C TRP A 328 0.01 -6.41 17.24
N ASP A 329 0.54 -5.81 18.30
CA ASP A 329 0.88 -6.52 19.53
C ASP A 329 -0.36 -6.57 20.43
N VAL A 330 -1.16 -7.61 20.22
CA VAL A 330 -2.47 -7.79 20.87
C VAL A 330 -2.81 -9.26 20.98
N GLU A 331 -3.28 -9.64 22.16
CA GLU A 331 -3.74 -10.99 22.44
C GLU A 331 -4.93 -11.37 21.55
N ARG A 332 -5.08 -12.68 21.31
CA ARG A 332 -6.24 -13.21 20.60
C ARG A 332 -7.52 -12.86 21.35
N GLN A 333 -8.49 -12.34 20.60
CA GLN A 333 -9.81 -12.01 21.12
C GLN A 333 -10.82 -13.06 20.68
N ASP A 334 -11.68 -13.48 21.61
CA ASP A 334 -12.82 -14.31 21.26
C ASP A 334 -13.95 -13.46 20.66
N LEU A 335 -14.12 -13.61 19.34
CA LEU A 335 -15.16 -12.95 18.56
C LEU A 335 -16.26 -13.92 18.14
N ARG A 336 -16.36 -15.10 18.77
CA ARG A 336 -17.42 -16.06 18.46
C ARG A 336 -18.79 -15.47 18.77
N GLY A 337 -19.72 -15.58 17.81
CA GLY A 337 -21.08 -15.04 17.92
C GLY A 337 -21.20 -13.58 17.49
N GLU A 338 -20.09 -12.86 17.30
CA GLU A 338 -20.12 -11.49 16.80
C GLU A 338 -20.52 -11.47 15.31
N THR A 339 -21.55 -10.70 14.98
CA THR A 339 -22.04 -10.54 13.60
C THR A 339 -21.46 -9.29 12.93
N SER A 340 -20.76 -8.44 13.69
CA SER A 340 -20.15 -7.19 13.20
C SER A 340 -18.72 -7.03 13.72
N PHE A 341 -17.95 -6.14 13.09
CA PHE A 341 -16.59 -5.81 13.53
C PHE A 341 -16.55 -4.71 14.61
N ALA A 342 -17.68 -4.29 15.18
CA ALA A 342 -17.72 -3.15 16.10
C ALA A 342 -16.86 -3.38 17.36
N LYS A 343 -17.02 -4.53 18.01
CA LYS A 343 -16.24 -4.93 19.19
C LYS A 343 -14.74 -5.03 18.87
N ALA A 344 -14.41 -5.69 17.77
CA ALA A 344 -13.03 -5.84 17.32
C ALA A 344 -12.36 -4.49 17.01
N ASN A 345 -13.05 -3.59 16.29
CA ASN A 345 -12.56 -2.24 16.02
C ASN A 345 -12.37 -1.40 17.30
N ALA A 346 -13.24 -1.57 18.30
CA ALA A 346 -13.11 -0.89 19.58
C ALA A 346 -11.86 -1.36 20.35
N MET A 347 -11.53 -2.65 20.30
CA MET A 347 -10.34 -3.21 20.94
C MET A 347 -9.04 -2.79 20.23
N VAL A 348 -9.06 -2.73 18.89
CA VAL A 348 -7.92 -2.24 18.10
C VAL A 348 -7.61 -0.77 18.43
N LYS A 349 -8.62 0.02 18.82
CA LYS A 349 -8.42 1.41 19.22
C LYS A 349 -7.64 1.46 20.55
N GLY A 350 -6.36 1.82 20.46
CA GLY A 350 -5.46 1.89 21.60
C GLY A 350 -4.57 0.65 21.77
N SER A 351 -4.78 -0.39 20.96
CA SER A 351 -3.83 -1.50 20.87
C SER A 351 -2.48 -1.00 20.35
N ARG A 352 -1.39 -1.62 20.82
CA ARG A 352 -0.05 -1.30 20.37
C ARG A 352 0.14 -1.76 18.92
N CYS A 353 0.66 -0.87 18.08
CA CYS A 353 0.95 -1.14 16.68
C CYS A 353 2.37 -0.69 16.36
N HIS A 354 3.20 -1.62 15.91
CA HIS A 354 4.55 -1.35 15.45
C HIS A 354 4.52 -1.12 13.95
N CYS A 355 4.87 0.09 13.51
CA CYS A 355 5.13 0.40 12.12
C CYS A 355 6.62 0.15 11.85
N ILE A 356 6.95 -0.95 11.17
CA ILE A 356 8.32 -1.45 11.04
C ILE A 356 8.81 -1.43 9.60
N SER A 357 10.12 -1.60 9.41
CA SER A 357 10.69 -1.77 8.08
C SER A 357 10.47 -3.18 7.52
N PRO A 358 10.62 -3.38 6.19
CA PRO A 358 10.63 -4.72 5.59
C PRO A 358 11.76 -5.62 6.14
N LEU A 359 12.86 -5.03 6.63
CA LEU A 359 13.97 -5.80 7.21
C LEU A 359 13.55 -6.42 8.55
N ALA A 360 13.02 -5.62 9.46
CA ALA A 360 12.56 -6.11 10.77
C ALA A 360 11.41 -7.11 10.62
N ALA A 361 10.50 -6.88 9.67
CA ALA A 361 9.46 -7.85 9.34
C ALA A 361 10.04 -9.20 8.90
N ALA A 362 11.04 -9.20 8.00
CA ALA A 362 11.69 -10.42 7.54
C ALA A 362 12.50 -11.12 8.64
N GLN A 363 13.23 -10.36 9.45
CA GLN A 363 13.99 -10.87 10.60
C GLN A 363 13.09 -11.53 11.63
N TYR A 364 11.96 -10.90 11.97
CA TYR A 364 10.97 -11.46 12.88
C TYR A 364 10.40 -12.78 12.36
N LEU A 365 9.95 -12.82 11.09
CA LEU A 365 9.41 -14.04 10.49
C LEU A 365 10.46 -15.17 10.50
N LEU A 366 11.68 -14.89 10.06
CA LEU A 366 12.76 -15.88 10.03
C LEU A 366 13.12 -16.41 11.42
N ALA A 367 13.19 -15.50 12.41
CA ALA A 367 13.49 -15.87 13.79
C ALA A 367 12.43 -16.83 14.34
N LYS A 368 11.15 -16.47 14.21
CA LYS A 368 10.03 -17.32 14.62
C LYS A 368 10.01 -18.67 13.89
N MET A 369 10.27 -18.67 12.58
CA MET A 369 10.34 -19.91 11.78
C MET A 369 11.42 -20.86 12.31
N ARG A 370 12.62 -20.35 12.56
CA ARG A 370 13.77 -21.16 13.01
C ARG A 370 13.66 -21.64 14.46
N SER A 371 12.95 -20.89 15.30
CA SER A 371 12.68 -21.28 16.69
C SER A 371 11.48 -22.22 16.85
N SER A 372 10.63 -22.35 15.84
CA SER A 372 9.51 -23.30 15.88
C SER A 372 10.03 -24.74 15.78
N ASP A 373 9.44 -25.66 16.54
CA ASP A 373 9.74 -27.09 16.48
C ASP A 373 9.63 -27.67 15.06
N SER A 374 8.63 -27.18 14.32
CA SER A 374 8.33 -27.61 12.95
C SER A 374 9.26 -27.02 11.88
N LYS A 375 10.06 -26.00 12.23
CA LYS A 375 11.06 -25.35 11.35
C LYS A 375 10.55 -25.06 9.91
N PRO A 376 9.40 -24.39 9.74
CA PRO A 376 8.85 -24.07 8.43
C PRO A 376 9.87 -23.32 7.57
N GLN A 377 9.86 -23.57 6.26
CA GLN A 377 10.79 -22.93 5.31
C GLN A 377 10.18 -21.76 4.53
N LEU A 378 8.87 -21.53 4.66
CA LEU A 378 8.16 -20.37 4.11
C LEU A 378 7.43 -19.63 5.23
N GLY A 379 7.72 -18.34 5.37
CA GLY A 379 7.06 -17.41 6.27
C GLY A 379 6.36 -16.29 5.51
N GLY A 380 5.27 -15.78 6.05
CA GLY A 380 4.61 -14.61 5.48
C GLY A 380 3.55 -14.01 6.39
N VAL A 381 2.77 -13.10 5.82
CA VAL A 381 1.90 -12.19 6.56
C VAL A 381 0.42 -12.47 6.32
N PHE A 382 -0.44 -11.78 7.08
CA PHE A 382 -1.88 -11.92 6.92
C PHE A 382 -2.34 -11.37 5.56
N PRO A 383 -3.18 -12.12 4.79
CA PRO A 383 -3.55 -11.74 3.42
C PRO A 383 -4.59 -10.61 3.35
N THR A 384 -4.91 -9.95 4.47
CA THR A 384 -5.91 -8.89 4.53
C THR A 384 -5.42 -7.74 5.39
N CYS A 385 -5.83 -6.52 5.07
CA CYS A 385 -5.58 -5.35 5.90
C CYS A 385 -6.67 -5.11 6.97
N ASN A 386 -7.48 -6.13 7.28
CA ASN A 386 -8.56 -6.00 8.26
C ASN A 386 -8.07 -6.41 9.65
N VAL A 387 -7.67 -5.41 10.45
CA VAL A 387 -7.15 -5.62 11.82
C VAL A 387 -8.13 -6.40 12.70
N SER A 388 -9.43 -6.20 12.52
CA SER A 388 -10.45 -6.93 13.28
C SER A 388 -10.43 -8.44 13.02
N MET A 389 -10.13 -8.85 11.78
CA MET A 389 -9.98 -10.28 11.45
C MET A 389 -8.70 -10.86 12.03
N THR A 390 -7.62 -10.07 12.02
CA THR A 390 -6.34 -10.45 12.63
C THR A 390 -6.54 -10.84 14.09
N ILE A 391 -7.09 -9.96 14.93
CA ILE A 391 -7.18 -10.21 16.38
C ILE A 391 -8.11 -11.37 16.77
N GLY A 392 -9.06 -11.74 15.91
CA GLY A 392 -9.93 -12.90 16.12
C GLY A 392 -9.25 -14.25 15.86
N THR A 393 -8.07 -14.24 15.25
CA THR A 393 -7.27 -15.43 14.94
C THR A 393 -6.07 -15.55 15.84
N GLU A 394 -5.52 -16.76 15.95
CA GLU A 394 -4.20 -17.01 16.57
C GLU A 394 -3.13 -16.11 15.96
N GLU A 395 -2.09 -15.79 16.71
CA GLU A 395 -0.97 -15.00 16.18
C GLU A 395 -0.30 -15.69 14.99
N VAL A 396 -0.13 -17.02 15.08
CA VAL A 396 0.56 -17.84 14.09
C VAL A 396 -0.38 -18.90 13.51
N SER A 397 -0.16 -19.25 12.24
CA SER A 397 -0.88 -20.34 11.58
C SER A 397 0.03 -21.13 10.66
N HIS A 398 -0.06 -22.47 10.73
CA HIS A 398 0.93 -23.36 10.11
C HIS A 398 0.51 -24.04 8.79
N HIS A 399 -0.77 -24.00 8.45
CA HIS A 399 -1.32 -24.70 7.27
C HIS A 399 -2.27 -23.79 6.48
N HIS A 400 -1.91 -22.52 6.39
CA HIS A 400 -2.74 -21.48 5.80
C HIS A 400 -2.02 -20.78 4.66
N PHE A 401 -2.81 -20.29 3.71
CA PHE A 401 -2.37 -19.48 2.58
C PHE A 401 -1.45 -18.31 2.99
N ILE A 402 -0.28 -18.24 2.36
CA ILE A 402 0.67 -17.12 2.41
C ILE A 402 0.50 -16.28 1.13
N LEU A 403 0.18 -14.99 1.29
CA LEU A 403 0.01 -14.07 0.17
C LEU A 403 1.37 -13.71 -0.45
N GLY A 404 1.42 -13.65 -1.78
CA GLY A 404 2.65 -13.36 -2.53
C GLY A 404 3.15 -11.90 -2.46
N ASP A 405 2.59 -11.05 -1.60
CA ASP A 405 2.99 -9.64 -1.46
C ASP A 405 4.22 -9.46 -0.58
N PHE A 406 4.35 -10.22 0.51
CA PHE A 406 5.52 -10.21 1.36
C PHE A 406 5.71 -11.56 2.02
N PHE A 407 6.82 -12.22 1.69
CA PHE A 407 7.16 -13.52 2.26
C PHE A 407 8.67 -13.73 2.35
N VAL A 408 9.05 -14.65 3.23
CA VAL A 408 10.44 -15.03 3.54
C VAL A 408 10.59 -16.52 3.26
N VAL A 409 11.61 -16.89 2.50
CA VAL A 409 11.99 -18.28 2.24
C VAL A 409 13.40 -18.50 2.76
N ASP A 410 13.56 -19.47 3.66
CA ASP A 410 14.87 -19.84 4.21
C ASP A 410 15.59 -20.81 3.24
N LYS A 411 15.58 -22.12 3.51
CA LYS A 411 16.32 -23.13 2.73
C LYS A 411 15.37 -24.07 1.99
N SER A 412 14.45 -23.51 1.21
CA SER A 412 13.48 -24.31 0.46
C SER A 412 13.90 -24.53 -0.99
N PRO A 413 13.79 -25.76 -1.53
CA PRO A 413 13.95 -26.02 -2.96
C PRO A 413 12.68 -25.71 -3.77
N CYS A 414 11.56 -25.39 -3.12
CA CYS A 414 10.29 -25.15 -3.79
C CYS A 414 10.39 -23.93 -4.72
N LEU A 415 9.84 -24.09 -5.92
CA LEU A 415 9.70 -23.04 -6.92
C LEU A 415 8.21 -22.86 -7.27
N PHE A 416 7.87 -21.70 -7.81
CA PHE A 416 6.55 -21.44 -8.36
C PHE A 416 6.36 -22.21 -9.69
N ASP A 417 5.17 -22.76 -9.87
CA ASP A 417 4.78 -23.43 -11.12
C ASP A 417 4.49 -22.42 -12.23
N THR A 418 5.31 -22.42 -13.28
CA THR A 418 5.18 -21.49 -14.41
C THR A 418 3.94 -21.70 -15.27
N SER A 419 3.24 -22.83 -15.14
CA SER A 419 1.94 -23.05 -15.78
C SER A 419 0.82 -22.27 -15.09
N ILE A 420 1.03 -21.89 -13.82
CA ILE A 420 0.10 -21.10 -13.00
C ILE A 420 0.50 -19.63 -13.11
N THR A 421 -0.35 -18.87 -13.79
CA THR A 421 -0.13 -17.45 -14.14
C THR A 421 -0.88 -16.48 -13.23
N LEU A 422 -1.84 -17.00 -12.45
CA LEU A 422 -2.60 -16.33 -11.40
C LEU A 422 -2.79 -17.34 -10.27
N LYS A 423 -2.85 -16.89 -9.02
CA LYS A 423 -2.97 -17.79 -7.84
C LYS A 423 -1.74 -18.66 -7.61
N GLU A 424 -0.60 -18.23 -8.14
CA GLU A 424 0.69 -18.89 -8.01
C GLU A 424 1.17 -18.95 -6.56
N ASP A 425 0.73 -18.02 -5.72
CA ASP A 425 0.98 -17.99 -4.27
C ASP A 425 0.23 -19.10 -3.50
N TYR A 426 -0.96 -19.49 -3.94
CA TYR A 426 -1.67 -20.65 -3.40
C TYR A 426 -0.92 -21.95 -3.68
N ASP A 427 -0.48 -22.13 -4.93
CA ASP A 427 0.34 -23.28 -5.33
C ASP A 427 1.64 -23.33 -4.52
N PHE A 428 2.37 -22.20 -4.47
CA PHE A 428 3.63 -22.11 -3.76
C PHE A 428 3.50 -22.39 -2.26
N THR A 429 2.40 -21.94 -1.64
CA THR A 429 2.08 -22.31 -0.25
C THR A 429 1.87 -23.82 -0.12
N CYS A 430 1.07 -24.43 -0.99
CA CYS A 430 0.80 -25.87 -0.95
C CYS A 430 2.06 -26.70 -1.16
N SER A 431 2.94 -26.29 -2.09
CA SER A 431 4.25 -26.91 -2.31
C SER A 431 5.09 -26.92 -1.04
N HIS A 432 5.11 -25.82 -0.28
CA HIS A 432 5.83 -25.76 0.99
C HIS A 432 5.22 -26.62 2.09
N ILE A 433 3.88 -26.66 2.20
CA ILE A 433 3.24 -27.53 3.20
C ILE A 433 3.50 -29.00 2.84
N LYS A 434 3.44 -29.37 1.55
CA LYS A 434 3.75 -30.73 1.11
C LYS A 434 5.21 -31.11 1.40
N GLU A 435 6.16 -30.23 1.10
CA GLU A 435 7.59 -30.50 1.23
C GLU A 435 8.07 -30.46 2.69
N HIS A 436 7.64 -29.46 3.45
CA HIS A 436 8.17 -29.15 4.79
C HIS A 436 7.18 -29.43 5.92
N GLY A 437 6.01 -29.99 5.59
CA GLY A 437 4.92 -30.27 6.54
C GLY A 437 4.14 -29.02 6.99
N CYS A 438 4.71 -27.81 6.91
CA CYS A 438 4.04 -26.58 7.32
C CYS A 438 4.64 -25.31 6.72
N VAL A 439 3.94 -24.20 6.94
CA VAL A 439 4.38 -22.82 6.69
C VAL A 439 4.29 -22.00 7.98
N PHE A 440 4.74 -20.75 7.97
CA PHE A 440 4.58 -19.82 9.10
C PHE A 440 3.83 -18.57 8.65
N ARG A 441 2.55 -18.44 8.99
CA ARG A 441 1.82 -17.18 8.75
C ARG A 441 1.69 -16.38 10.03
N CYS A 442 2.29 -15.19 10.07
CA CYS A 442 2.04 -14.21 11.12
C CYS A 442 0.73 -13.47 10.83
N ASN A 443 -0.34 -13.83 11.53
CA ASN A 443 -1.65 -13.19 11.37
C ASN A 443 -1.68 -11.78 11.98
N ARG A 444 -0.75 -11.45 12.90
CA ARG A 444 -0.59 -10.11 13.52
C ARG A 444 0.15 -9.10 12.65
N MET A 445 0.86 -9.56 11.62
CA MET A 445 1.53 -8.70 10.67
C MET A 445 0.65 -8.46 9.45
N MET A 446 0.45 -7.18 9.12
CA MET A 446 -0.37 -6.74 7.99
C MET A 446 0.39 -5.77 7.09
N LEU A 447 0.01 -5.78 5.82
CA LEU A 447 0.49 -4.84 4.83
C LEU A 447 -0.58 -3.79 4.51
N THR A 448 -0.15 -2.55 4.29
CA THR A 448 -0.97 -1.56 3.59
C THR A 448 -0.55 -1.55 2.12
N VAL A 449 -1.30 -2.29 1.30
CA VAL A 449 -0.99 -2.60 -0.10
C VAL A 449 -2.23 -2.34 -0.97
N LYS A 450 -2.05 -1.95 -2.24
CA LYS A 450 -3.17 -1.70 -3.15
C LYS A 450 -3.62 -2.99 -3.82
N HIS A 451 -2.69 -3.89 -4.17
CA HIS A 451 -2.79 -5.29 -4.66
C HIS A 451 -3.85 -5.58 -5.74
N SER A 452 -5.12 -5.26 -5.49
CA SER A 452 -6.26 -5.50 -6.38
C SER A 452 -6.60 -4.34 -7.33
N THR A 453 -6.11 -3.12 -7.07
CA THR A 453 -6.50 -1.92 -7.83
C THR A 453 -5.38 -1.30 -8.66
N ASN A 454 -4.17 -1.87 -8.60
CA ASN A 454 -3.03 -1.32 -9.35
C ASN A 454 -3.12 -1.65 -10.84
N GLY A 455 -2.76 -0.67 -11.67
CA GLY A 455 -2.42 -0.94 -13.06
C GLY A 455 -1.09 -1.70 -13.16
N GLY A 456 -1.02 -2.67 -14.07
CA GLY A 456 0.17 -3.51 -14.31
C GLY A 456 0.15 -4.87 -13.60
N GLY A 457 1.29 -5.56 -13.58
CA GLY A 457 1.48 -6.82 -12.84
C GLY A 457 0.41 -7.90 -13.09
N ALA A 458 0.04 -8.63 -12.04
CA ALA A 458 -0.97 -9.70 -12.09
C ALA A 458 -2.35 -9.21 -12.57
N VAL A 459 -2.69 -7.93 -12.33
CA VAL A 459 -3.95 -7.34 -12.78
C VAL A 459 -4.01 -7.29 -14.31
N SER A 460 -2.88 -7.07 -14.99
CA SER A 460 -2.82 -7.07 -16.46
C SER A 460 -3.05 -8.45 -17.09
N THR A 461 -2.85 -9.53 -16.34
CA THR A 461 -3.09 -10.91 -16.79
C THR A 461 -4.55 -11.32 -16.63
N ARG A 462 -5.35 -10.58 -15.83
CA ARG A 462 -6.77 -10.89 -15.63
C ARG A 462 -7.58 -10.45 -16.84
N ASP A 463 -8.34 -11.38 -17.39
CA ASP A 463 -9.38 -11.01 -18.35
C ASP A 463 -10.67 -10.58 -17.62
N SER A 464 -11.43 -9.69 -18.25
CA SER A 464 -12.70 -9.17 -17.71
C SER A 464 -13.77 -10.25 -17.52
N SER A 465 -13.65 -11.40 -18.18
CA SER A 465 -14.61 -12.52 -18.09
C SER A 465 -14.31 -13.48 -16.93
N GLY A 466 -13.15 -13.33 -16.28
CA GLY A 466 -12.62 -14.24 -15.27
C GLY A 466 -12.23 -15.62 -15.81
N SER A 467 -12.08 -15.79 -17.12
CA SER A 467 -11.77 -17.09 -17.74
C SER A 467 -10.39 -17.60 -17.30
N LYS A 468 -9.41 -16.72 -17.28
CA LYS A 468 -8.04 -16.99 -16.85
C LYS A 468 -7.98 -17.35 -15.37
N GLU A 469 -8.75 -16.68 -14.52
CA GLU A 469 -8.85 -17.03 -13.10
C GLU A 469 -9.44 -18.45 -12.94
N ARG A 470 -10.54 -18.77 -13.63
CA ARG A 470 -11.12 -20.12 -13.61
C ARG A 470 -10.18 -21.20 -14.15
N GLN A 471 -9.42 -20.88 -15.19
CA GLN A 471 -8.39 -21.78 -15.73
C GLN A 471 -7.32 -22.09 -14.67
N ASN A 472 -6.76 -21.08 -14.01
CA ASN A 472 -5.74 -21.30 -12.96
C ASN A 472 -6.34 -22.02 -11.73
N ILE A 473 -7.60 -21.74 -11.39
CA ILE A 473 -8.31 -22.48 -10.32
C ILE A 473 -8.46 -23.96 -10.69
N ALA A 474 -8.77 -24.28 -11.94
CA ALA A 474 -8.86 -25.67 -12.39
C ALA A 474 -7.51 -26.39 -12.27
N ILE A 475 -6.41 -25.75 -12.70
CA ILE A 475 -5.05 -26.27 -12.54
C ILE A 475 -4.73 -26.50 -11.05
N LEU A 476 -5.06 -25.54 -10.18
CA LEU A 476 -4.87 -25.69 -8.73
C LEU A 476 -5.65 -26.86 -8.13
N MET A 477 -6.92 -27.03 -8.52
CA MET A 477 -7.77 -28.12 -8.03
C MET A 477 -7.33 -29.49 -8.53
N GLU A 478 -6.82 -29.56 -9.76
CA GLU A 478 -6.25 -30.78 -10.34
C GLU A 478 -4.93 -31.15 -9.64
N LYS A 479 -4.04 -30.17 -9.43
CA LYS A 479 -2.74 -30.38 -8.79
C LYS A 479 -2.87 -30.69 -7.28
N TRP A 480 -3.87 -30.12 -6.62
CA TRP A 480 -4.10 -30.23 -5.18
C TRP A 480 -5.54 -30.70 -4.87
N PRO A 481 -5.88 -31.94 -5.22
CA PRO A 481 -7.24 -32.46 -5.08
C PRO A 481 -7.70 -32.39 -3.62
N GLY A 482 -8.89 -31.83 -3.36
CA GLY A 482 -9.47 -31.72 -2.02
C GLY A 482 -8.97 -30.55 -1.17
N VAL A 483 -7.85 -29.92 -1.52
CA VAL A 483 -7.30 -28.76 -0.77
C VAL A 483 -8.12 -27.48 -1.04
N PHE A 484 -8.61 -27.32 -2.26
CA PHE A 484 -9.33 -26.12 -2.69
C PHE A 484 -10.82 -26.36 -2.89
N ARG A 485 -11.61 -25.33 -2.58
CA ARG A 485 -13.02 -25.24 -2.98
C ARG A 485 -13.36 -23.85 -3.48
N MET A 486 -14.37 -23.75 -4.33
CA MET A 486 -14.88 -22.44 -4.78
C MET A 486 -15.38 -21.60 -3.60
N ASN A 487 -15.03 -20.32 -3.60
CA ASN A 487 -15.51 -19.37 -2.61
C ASN A 487 -16.99 -19.04 -2.86
N GLY A 488 -17.88 -19.49 -1.97
CA GLY A 488 -19.32 -19.25 -2.12
C GLY A 488 -19.77 -17.79 -1.94
N ARG A 489 -18.87 -16.88 -1.57
CA ARG A 489 -19.16 -15.45 -1.36
C ARG A 489 -18.50 -14.53 -2.40
N ARG A 490 -17.40 -14.97 -3.01
CA ARG A 490 -16.63 -14.18 -3.97
C ARG A 490 -16.43 -14.98 -5.25
N LYS A 491 -16.83 -14.40 -6.37
CA LYS A 491 -16.75 -15.04 -7.68
C LYS A 491 -15.27 -15.19 -8.09
N ASP A 492 -14.94 -16.30 -8.74
CA ASP A 492 -13.60 -16.55 -9.29
C ASP A 492 -12.49 -16.52 -8.20
N GLU A 493 -12.84 -16.88 -6.96
CA GLU A 493 -11.91 -17.06 -5.84
C GLU A 493 -12.05 -18.48 -5.25
N VAL A 494 -10.99 -18.93 -4.58
CA VAL A 494 -10.95 -20.23 -3.88
C VAL A 494 -10.73 -20.04 -2.39
N VAL A 495 -11.14 -21.03 -1.61
CA VAL A 495 -10.79 -21.20 -0.20
C VAL A 495 -9.88 -22.40 -0.10
N MET A 496 -8.67 -22.18 0.41
CA MET A 496 -7.70 -23.22 0.74
C MET A 496 -8.02 -23.82 2.12
N ASN A 497 -8.03 -25.15 2.24
CA ASN A 497 -8.16 -25.86 3.51
C ASN A 497 -7.31 -27.14 3.49
N TRP A 498 -6.08 -27.04 3.99
CA TRP A 498 -5.14 -28.15 4.00
C TRP A 498 -5.50 -29.25 5.02
N LYS A 499 -5.90 -28.87 6.24
CA LYS A 499 -6.21 -29.86 7.31
C LYS A 499 -7.30 -30.84 6.93
N ARG A 500 -8.34 -30.36 6.25
CA ARG A 500 -9.42 -31.22 5.76
C ARG A 500 -8.92 -32.29 4.78
N HIS A 501 -7.95 -31.93 3.94
CA HIS A 501 -7.34 -32.87 3.01
C HIS A 501 -6.60 -33.99 3.77
N GLU A 502 -5.86 -33.67 4.83
CA GLU A 502 -5.20 -34.69 5.68
C GLU A 502 -6.22 -35.63 6.35
N ASP A 503 -7.33 -35.11 6.85
CA ASP A 503 -8.41 -35.92 7.43
C ASP A 503 -9.04 -36.86 6.40
N ASP A 504 -9.29 -36.37 5.18
CA ASP A 504 -9.89 -37.14 4.09
C ASP A 504 -8.94 -38.23 3.56
N VAL A 505 -7.61 -37.97 3.53
CA VAL A 505 -6.58 -38.95 3.12
C VAL A 505 -6.34 -39.99 4.21
N SER A 506 -6.32 -39.59 5.49
CA SER A 506 -6.08 -40.50 6.61
C SER A 506 -7.28 -41.36 6.96
N ASN A 507 -8.51 -40.93 6.66
CA ASN A 507 -9.75 -41.65 6.97
C ASN A 507 -10.69 -41.85 5.76
N PRO A 508 -10.27 -42.57 4.70
CA PRO A 508 -11.07 -42.72 3.48
C PRO A 508 -12.39 -43.49 3.69
N VAL A 509 -12.54 -44.22 4.81
CA VAL A 509 -13.62 -45.18 5.03
C VAL A 509 -14.89 -44.56 5.64
N LYS A 510 -14.83 -43.40 6.30
CA LYS A 510 -16.00 -42.86 7.04
C LYS A 510 -16.91 -41.92 6.24
N ASN A 511 -16.48 -41.40 5.09
CA ASN A 511 -17.23 -40.38 4.33
C ASN A 511 -18.13 -40.91 3.20
N LYS A 512 -18.34 -42.23 3.08
CA LYS A 512 -19.23 -42.84 2.06
C LYS A 512 -20.70 -43.05 2.46
N LYS A 513 -21.19 -42.43 3.54
CA LYS A 513 -22.66 -42.27 3.70
C LYS A 513 -23.09 -41.08 2.87
N GLY A 514 -23.49 -41.36 1.63
CA GLY A 514 -23.94 -40.40 0.64
C GLY A 514 -24.92 -39.39 1.23
N THR A 515 -24.44 -38.16 1.43
CA THR A 515 -25.32 -37.01 1.40
C THR A 515 -25.82 -36.91 -0.03
N ALA A 516 -27.04 -37.43 -0.25
CA ALA A 516 -27.79 -37.17 -1.48
C ALA A 516 -27.62 -35.69 -1.83
N GLU A 517 -27.16 -35.41 -3.06
CA GLU A 517 -27.09 -34.06 -3.62
C GLU A 517 -28.45 -33.40 -3.41
N LYS A 518 -28.55 -32.57 -2.37
CA LYS A 518 -29.69 -31.67 -2.23
C LYS A 518 -29.60 -30.72 -3.41
N ALA A 519 -30.62 -30.78 -4.26
CA ALA A 519 -30.82 -29.89 -5.40
C ALA A 519 -30.40 -28.46 -5.04
N PRO A 520 -29.73 -27.73 -5.96
CA PRO A 520 -29.13 -26.44 -5.66
C PRO A 520 -30.17 -25.54 -5.00
N VAL A 521 -29.93 -25.21 -3.73
CA VAL A 521 -30.71 -24.23 -2.99
C VAL A 521 -30.53 -22.91 -3.73
N VAL A 522 -31.49 -22.58 -4.58
CA VAL A 522 -31.62 -21.28 -5.24
C VAL A 522 -31.64 -20.25 -4.11
N ARG A 523 -30.49 -19.59 -3.88
CA ARG A 523 -30.36 -18.58 -2.84
C ARG A 523 -31.42 -17.52 -3.08
N GLY A 524 -32.39 -17.47 -2.18
CA GLY A 524 -33.47 -16.50 -2.20
C GLY A 524 -32.89 -15.09 -2.27
N ARG A 525 -33.39 -14.32 -3.25
CA ARG A 525 -33.21 -12.86 -3.36
C ARG A 525 -33.30 -12.20 -1.98
N SER A 526 -32.49 -11.17 -1.72
CA SER A 526 -32.50 -10.43 -0.45
C SER A 526 -33.93 -10.06 -0.05
N ALA A 527 -34.27 -10.23 1.24
CA ALA A 527 -35.60 -9.97 1.77
C ALA A 527 -36.12 -8.57 1.41
N GLU A 528 -35.21 -7.59 1.31
CA GLU A 528 -35.49 -6.20 0.93
C GLU A 528 -36.01 -6.06 -0.51
N THR A 529 -35.48 -6.84 -1.47
CA THR A 529 -35.96 -6.83 -2.86
C THR A 529 -37.31 -7.55 -3.00
N LYS A 530 -37.55 -8.59 -2.18
CA LYS A 530 -38.86 -9.27 -2.12
C LYS A 530 -39.94 -8.39 -1.48
N GLN A 531 -39.60 -7.54 -0.53
CA GLN A 531 -40.56 -6.70 0.18
C GLN A 531 -41.04 -5.52 -0.68
N ILE A 532 -40.17 -4.93 -1.52
CA ILE A 532 -40.56 -3.79 -2.37
C ILE A 532 -41.38 -4.23 -3.59
N MET A 533 -41.10 -5.41 -4.17
CA MET A 533 -41.92 -5.95 -5.28
C MET A 533 -43.34 -6.37 -4.85
N ARG A 534 -43.59 -6.60 -3.55
CA ARG A 534 -44.92 -6.98 -3.04
C ARG A 534 -45.99 -5.90 -3.19
N GLY A 535 -45.60 -4.66 -3.53
CA GLY A 535 -46.53 -3.54 -3.70
C GLY A 535 -46.72 -3.05 -5.15
N VAL A 536 -46.05 -3.66 -6.14
CA VAL A 536 -46.11 -3.21 -7.54
C VAL A 536 -46.94 -4.20 -8.35
N PRO A 537 -48.15 -3.83 -8.82
CA PRO A 537 -48.96 -4.70 -9.67
C PRO A 537 -48.25 -4.97 -11.00
N LEU A 538 -48.17 -6.24 -11.43
CA LEU A 538 -47.50 -6.62 -12.69
C LEU A 538 -48.19 -6.03 -13.93
N ASP A 539 -49.48 -5.71 -13.80
CA ASP A 539 -50.34 -5.08 -14.79
C ASP A 539 -50.36 -3.55 -14.72
N ALA A 540 -49.68 -2.94 -13.74
CA ALA A 540 -49.53 -1.49 -13.69
C ALA A 540 -48.73 -0.98 -14.90
N ILE A 541 -49.17 0.14 -15.45
CA ILE A 541 -48.50 0.76 -16.61
C ILE A 541 -47.41 1.70 -16.10
N VAL A 542 -46.20 1.53 -16.61
CA VAL A 542 -45.03 2.37 -16.31
C VAL A 542 -45.04 3.60 -17.22
N ARG A 543 -44.82 4.79 -16.67
CA ARG A 543 -44.78 6.06 -17.44
C ARG A 543 -43.54 6.86 -17.11
N CYS A 544 -42.72 7.19 -18.10
CA CYS A 544 -41.68 8.22 -17.95
C CYS A 544 -42.23 9.55 -17.41
N THR A 545 -41.50 10.13 -16.47
CA THR A 545 -41.75 11.46 -15.92
C THR A 545 -40.95 12.52 -16.69
N ALA A 546 -41.14 13.80 -16.37
CA ALA A 546 -40.35 14.89 -16.93
C ALA A 546 -38.89 14.94 -16.42
N LYS A 547 -38.50 14.07 -15.48
CA LYS A 547 -37.18 14.11 -14.84
C LYS A 547 -36.10 13.54 -15.76
N LYS A 548 -35.19 14.39 -16.22
CA LYS A 548 -34.08 14.00 -17.10
C LYS A 548 -33.08 13.09 -16.38
N ALA A 549 -32.68 11.99 -17.02
CA ALA A 549 -31.56 11.18 -16.58
C ALA A 549 -30.22 11.86 -16.94
N LEU A 550 -29.24 11.79 -16.04
CA LEU A 550 -27.91 12.39 -16.25
C LEU A 550 -27.03 11.58 -17.22
N VAL A 551 -27.41 10.34 -17.52
CA VAL A 551 -26.63 9.43 -18.36
C VAL A 551 -27.53 8.86 -19.46
N ALA A 552 -27.05 8.84 -20.71
CA ALA A 552 -27.82 8.47 -21.89
C ALA A 552 -28.49 7.09 -21.77
N TYR A 553 -27.75 6.04 -21.41
CA TYR A 553 -28.33 4.69 -21.32
C TYR A 553 -29.47 4.55 -20.30
N ILE A 554 -29.48 5.37 -19.23
CA ILE A 554 -30.57 5.39 -18.24
C ILE A 554 -31.80 6.07 -18.85
N LYS A 555 -31.60 7.14 -19.64
CA LYS A 555 -32.68 7.79 -20.39
C LYS A 555 -33.31 6.77 -21.35
N ASP A 556 -32.49 6.10 -22.14
CA ASP A 556 -32.94 5.18 -23.18
C ASP A 556 -33.72 4.01 -22.56
N ARG A 557 -33.20 3.37 -21.51
CA ARG A 557 -33.93 2.28 -20.84
C ARG A 557 -35.23 2.73 -20.19
N CYS A 558 -35.30 3.95 -19.63
CA CYS A 558 -36.54 4.48 -19.07
C CYS A 558 -37.58 4.69 -20.18
N GLN A 559 -37.15 5.24 -21.33
CA GLN A 559 -38.01 5.45 -22.50
C GLN A 559 -38.55 4.13 -23.05
N MET A 560 -37.74 3.07 -23.06
CA MET A 560 -38.20 1.72 -23.47
C MET A 560 -39.31 1.19 -22.57
N CYS A 561 -39.34 1.57 -21.28
CA CYS A 561 -40.38 1.15 -20.34
C CYS A 561 -41.65 2.02 -20.43
N HIS A 562 -41.67 3.12 -21.20
CA HIS A 562 -42.81 4.03 -21.26
C HIS A 562 -44.03 3.33 -21.90
N LEU A 563 -45.17 3.37 -21.19
CA LEU A 563 -46.43 2.73 -21.55
C LEU A 563 -46.40 1.20 -21.60
N CYS A 564 -45.34 0.57 -21.10
CA CYS A 564 -45.29 -0.87 -20.89
C CYS A 564 -45.90 -1.23 -19.53
N THR A 565 -46.49 -2.42 -19.42
CA THR A 565 -46.80 -3.00 -18.11
C THR A 565 -45.50 -3.33 -17.37
N VAL A 566 -45.58 -3.43 -16.04
CA VAL A 566 -44.44 -3.88 -15.22
C VAL A 566 -43.94 -5.26 -15.68
N LYS A 567 -44.84 -6.15 -16.07
CA LYS A 567 -44.48 -7.47 -16.63
C LYS A 567 -43.65 -7.33 -17.90
N GLU A 568 -44.12 -6.57 -18.89
CA GLU A 568 -43.41 -6.35 -20.15
C GLU A 568 -42.05 -5.67 -19.93
N CYS A 569 -41.97 -4.71 -19.00
CA CYS A 569 -40.70 -4.07 -18.65
C CYS A 569 -39.63 -5.08 -18.21
N LEU A 570 -40.01 -6.15 -17.50
CA LEU A 570 -39.07 -7.16 -16.98
C LEU A 570 -38.55 -8.12 -18.06
N ASP A 571 -39.19 -8.14 -19.24
CA ASP A 571 -38.75 -8.90 -20.41
C ASP A 571 -37.84 -8.07 -21.35
N LEU A 572 -37.72 -6.76 -21.10
CA LEU A 572 -36.88 -5.88 -21.90
C LEU A 572 -35.38 -6.14 -21.68
N ARG A 573 -34.59 -5.79 -22.70
CA ARG A 573 -33.12 -5.76 -22.63
C ARG A 573 -32.63 -4.38 -23.01
N PHE A 574 -31.63 -3.86 -22.32
CA PHE A 574 -31.05 -2.55 -22.59
C PHE A 574 -29.53 -2.63 -22.66
N THR A 575 -28.92 -1.71 -23.40
CA THR A 575 -27.47 -1.58 -23.50
C THR A 575 -26.97 -0.69 -22.37
N ASP A 576 -26.02 -1.15 -21.55
CA ASP A 576 -25.47 -0.36 -20.45
C ASP A 576 -24.35 0.60 -20.91
N LYS A 577 -23.76 1.35 -19.97
CA LYS A 577 -22.65 2.28 -20.25
C LYS A 577 -21.44 1.62 -20.92
N SER A 578 -21.25 0.30 -20.75
CA SER A 578 -20.14 -0.46 -21.33
C SER A 578 -20.45 -1.00 -22.73
N GLY A 579 -21.66 -0.77 -23.27
CA GLY A 579 -22.10 -1.38 -24.53
C GLY A 579 -22.65 -2.81 -24.37
N SER A 580 -22.74 -3.33 -23.14
CA SER A 580 -23.22 -4.69 -22.88
C SER A 580 -24.75 -4.73 -22.81
N VAL A 581 -25.38 -5.66 -23.53
CA VAL A 581 -26.84 -5.88 -23.48
C VAL A 581 -27.21 -6.67 -22.22
N LYS A 582 -27.99 -6.05 -21.32
CA LYS A 582 -28.43 -6.62 -20.05
C LYS A 582 -29.96 -6.73 -19.98
N PRO A 583 -30.51 -7.76 -19.32
CA PRO A 583 -31.95 -7.81 -19.05
C PRO A 583 -32.34 -6.71 -18.04
N TYR A 584 -33.51 -6.12 -18.23
CA TYR A 584 -34.06 -5.10 -17.35
C TYR A 584 -34.65 -5.78 -16.10
N ARG A 585 -34.01 -5.62 -14.94
CA ARG A 585 -34.39 -6.35 -13.73
C ARG A 585 -35.35 -5.53 -12.88
N SER A 586 -36.04 -6.20 -11.95
CA SER A 586 -36.87 -5.53 -10.95
C SER A 586 -36.12 -4.47 -10.14
N SER A 587 -34.82 -4.67 -9.89
CA SER A 587 -33.96 -3.68 -9.24
C SER A 587 -33.78 -2.40 -10.07
N ASP A 588 -33.74 -2.52 -11.40
CA ASP A 588 -33.63 -1.37 -12.30
C ASP A 588 -34.94 -0.56 -12.30
N LEU A 589 -36.09 -1.25 -12.41
CA LEU A 589 -37.41 -0.63 -12.32
C LEU A 589 -37.58 0.16 -11.01
N LEU A 590 -37.26 -0.46 -9.87
CA LEU A 590 -37.38 0.19 -8.57
C LEU A 590 -36.41 1.36 -8.41
N TYR A 591 -35.19 1.23 -8.93
CA TYR A 591 -34.23 2.34 -8.93
C TYR A 591 -34.74 3.53 -9.73
N ASP A 592 -35.32 3.29 -10.91
CA ASP A 592 -35.82 4.35 -11.78
C ASP A 592 -37.12 4.99 -11.25
N ILE A 593 -37.99 4.21 -10.60
CA ILE A 593 -39.15 4.74 -9.84
C ILE A 593 -38.68 5.57 -8.65
N LYS A 594 -37.78 5.04 -7.81
CA LYS A 594 -37.24 5.76 -6.63
C LYS A 594 -36.52 7.05 -7.01
N CYS A 595 -35.85 7.06 -8.17
CA CYS A 595 -35.22 8.26 -8.70
C CYS A 595 -36.22 9.24 -9.32
N GLY A 596 -37.50 8.90 -9.42
CA GLY A 596 -38.57 9.72 -9.99
C GLY A 596 -38.48 9.86 -11.50
N ARG A 597 -37.89 8.87 -12.21
CA ARG A 597 -37.80 8.84 -13.68
C ARG A 597 -38.96 8.09 -14.33
N LEU A 598 -39.53 7.15 -13.57
CA LEU A 598 -40.69 6.36 -13.95
C LEU A 598 -41.74 6.48 -12.84
N ASP A 599 -43.01 6.56 -13.23
CA ASP A 599 -44.16 6.46 -12.33
C ASP A 599 -45.03 5.26 -12.72
N LEU A 600 -45.75 4.72 -11.74
CA LEU A 600 -46.74 3.66 -11.95
C LEU A 600 -48.14 4.27 -12.02
N VAL A 601 -48.82 4.04 -13.14
CA VAL A 601 -50.21 4.44 -13.33
C VAL A 601 -51.08 3.22 -13.09
N THR A 602 -51.82 3.21 -11.98
CA THR A 602 -52.84 2.19 -11.73
C THR A 602 -54.00 2.40 -12.70
N SER A 603 -54.46 1.32 -13.33
CA SER A 603 -55.55 1.34 -14.31
C SER A 603 -56.90 1.63 -13.61
N LYS A 604 -57.14 2.86 -13.16
CA LYS A 604 -58.48 3.26 -12.74
C LYS A 604 -59.40 3.26 -13.96
N ARG A 605 -60.26 2.23 -14.04
CA ARG A 605 -61.43 2.04 -14.92
C ARG A 605 -61.24 2.56 -16.36
N ARG A 606 -61.07 1.63 -17.30
CA ARG A 606 -61.41 1.88 -18.72
C ARG A 606 -62.83 2.43 -18.78
N VAL A 607 -62.98 3.74 -19.00
CA VAL A 607 -64.23 4.32 -19.49
C VAL A 607 -64.37 3.81 -20.92
N SER A 608 -65.41 3.01 -21.17
CA SER A 608 -65.74 2.52 -22.52
C SER A 608 -66.04 3.71 -23.42
N VAL A 609 -65.13 4.03 -24.34
CA VAL A 609 -65.43 4.94 -25.44
C VAL A 609 -66.29 4.15 -26.42
N LYS A 610 -67.61 4.39 -26.40
CA LYS A 610 -68.50 3.99 -27.50
C LYS A 610 -68.08 4.77 -28.74
N SER A 611 -67.71 4.06 -29.80
CA SER A 611 -67.64 4.62 -31.15
C SER A 611 -69.01 5.16 -31.55
N LYS A 612 -69.08 6.44 -31.93
CA LYS A 612 -70.10 6.94 -32.84
C LYS A 612 -69.45 7.10 -34.21
N MET A 613 -70.17 6.58 -35.23
CA MET A 613 -69.98 6.93 -36.63
C MET A 613 -70.05 8.44 -36.84
#